data_AF-A0A1X7AMS1-F1
#
_entry.id   AF-A0A1X7AMS1-F1
#
_cell.length_a   1.000
_cell.length_b   1.000
_cell.length_c   1.000
_cell.angle_alpha   90.00
_cell.angle_beta   90.00
_cell.angle_gamma   90.00
#
_symmetry.space_group_name_H-M   'P 1'
#
loop_
_entity.id
_entity.type
_entity.pdbx_description
1 polymer ?
#
loop_
_entity_poly.entity_id
_entity_poly.type
_entity_poly.pdbx_seq_one_letter_code
_entity_poly.pdbx_strand_id
1 'polypeptide(L)'
;MQRLDVGYKKQREAYRLMTKAAQVKTRFDMEFTRQQGLMHSRYLDLRQEVTRTLHQQKSRNLDALIALRSQWALQSPSISVAQSEDETQATYTLTLIDRAITQNNESSSSFDFPDFETLIQSAHIALDNFHKKIEEQQQEARETWSDCQQENMRRRKAHRNDKSYSAVDPDELKSALSFFGIQGNTPRPAIRKRYRRLAMKYHPDKSNKENNEEMMKTLNRHYEVLKLHFDLHKD
;
A
#
# COMPACT_ATOMS: atom_id res chain seq x y z
N MET A 1 -12.82 -36.14 0.39
CA MET A 1 -13.02 -35.16 -0.72
C MET A 1 -13.03 -33.68 -0.28
N GLN A 2 -13.05 -33.34 1.01
CA GLN A 2 -13.16 -31.94 1.48
C GLN A 2 -11.90 -31.05 1.31
N ARG A 3 -10.72 -31.61 1.02
CA ARG A 3 -9.45 -30.85 1.05
C ARG A 3 -9.20 -29.93 -0.16
N LEU A 4 -9.87 -30.12 -1.29
CA LEU A 4 -9.65 -29.30 -2.50
C LEU A 4 -10.45 -27.98 -2.51
N ASP A 5 -11.61 -27.94 -1.84
CA ASP A 5 -12.48 -26.75 -1.80
C ASP A 5 -11.95 -25.66 -0.84
N VAL A 6 -11.22 -26.08 0.21
CA VAL A 6 -10.58 -25.16 1.17
C VAL A 6 -9.46 -24.34 0.52
N GLY A 7 -8.73 -24.92 -0.45
CA GLY A 7 -7.65 -24.22 -1.15
C GLY A 7 -8.15 -23.04 -2.01
N TYR A 8 -9.27 -23.22 -2.71
CA TYR A 8 -9.84 -22.20 -3.58
C TYR A 8 -10.45 -21.03 -2.80
N LYS A 9 -11.08 -21.32 -1.66
CA LYS A 9 -11.62 -20.28 -0.75
C LYS A 9 -10.50 -19.41 -0.17
N LYS A 10 -9.42 -20.03 0.29
CA LYS A 10 -8.22 -19.32 0.80
C LYS A 10 -7.55 -18.47 -0.28
N GLN A 11 -7.45 -18.96 -1.51
CA GLN A 11 -6.95 -18.20 -2.66
C GLN A 11 -7.76 -16.93 -2.92
N ARG A 12 -9.08 -17.06 -2.94
CA ARG A 12 -9.98 -15.94 -3.19
C ARG A 12 -9.93 -14.90 -2.07
N GLU A 13 -9.80 -15.36 -0.83
CA GLU A 13 -9.65 -14.48 0.33
C GLU A 13 -8.32 -13.73 0.31
N ALA A 14 -7.21 -14.43 0.02
CA ALA A 14 -5.90 -13.80 -0.15
C ALA A 14 -5.91 -12.71 -1.24
N TYR A 15 -6.52 -13.00 -2.40
CA TYR A 15 -6.66 -12.01 -3.47
C TYR A 15 -7.49 -10.79 -3.05
N ARG A 16 -8.58 -11.00 -2.30
CA ARG A 16 -9.39 -9.90 -1.74
C ARG A 16 -8.59 -9.05 -0.77
N LEU A 17 -7.80 -9.67 0.11
CA LEU A 17 -6.95 -8.95 1.06
C LEU A 17 -5.86 -8.15 0.34
N MET A 18 -5.18 -8.74 -0.65
CA MET A 18 -4.19 -8.04 -1.47
C MET A 18 -4.79 -6.82 -2.20
N THR A 19 -5.99 -6.98 -2.77
CA THR A 19 -6.68 -5.88 -3.46
C THR A 19 -7.02 -4.74 -2.50
N LYS A 20 -7.50 -5.06 -1.29
CA LYS A 20 -7.76 -4.07 -0.24
C LYS A 20 -6.47 -3.37 0.21
N ALA A 21 -5.39 -4.12 0.39
CA ALA A 21 -4.08 -3.56 0.77
C ALA A 21 -3.57 -2.59 -0.29
N ALA A 22 -3.69 -2.93 -1.58
CA ALA A 22 -3.32 -2.03 -2.68
C ALA A 22 -4.15 -0.75 -2.67
N GLN A 23 -5.47 -0.83 -2.44
CA GLN A 23 -6.35 0.35 -2.33
C GLN A 23 -5.96 1.25 -1.17
N VAL A 24 -5.62 0.67 -0.01
CA VAL A 24 -5.16 1.44 1.16
C VAL A 24 -3.84 2.13 0.85
N LYS A 25 -2.89 1.45 0.20
CA LYS A 25 -1.62 2.05 -0.23
C LYS A 25 -1.85 3.26 -1.13
N THR A 26 -2.65 3.12 -2.19
CA THR A 26 -2.94 4.23 -3.10
C THR A 26 -3.60 5.42 -2.38
N ARG A 27 -4.51 5.17 -1.43
CA ARG A 27 -5.13 6.25 -0.63
C ARG A 27 -4.12 6.95 0.26
N PHE A 28 -3.23 6.20 0.90
CA PHE A 28 -2.17 6.76 1.73
C PHE A 28 -1.23 7.63 0.90
N ASP A 29 -0.79 7.15 -0.27
CA ASP A 29 0.11 7.89 -1.16
C ASP A 29 -0.53 9.22 -1.61
N MET A 30 -1.81 9.20 -2.02
CA MET A 30 -2.53 10.41 -2.39
C MET A 30 -2.65 11.41 -1.24
N GLU A 31 -2.96 10.94 -0.02
CA GLU A 31 -3.09 11.82 1.14
C GLU A 31 -1.74 12.38 1.58
N PHE A 32 -0.67 11.58 1.50
CA PHE A 32 0.70 12.03 1.77
C PHE A 32 1.11 13.16 0.83
N THR A 33 0.92 12.98 -0.49
CA THR A 33 1.21 14.03 -1.48
C THR A 33 0.36 15.28 -1.25
N ARG A 34 -0.92 15.12 -0.88
CA ARG A 34 -1.82 16.23 -0.55
C ARG A 34 -1.30 17.03 0.64
N GLN A 35 -0.93 16.37 1.74
CA GLN A 35 -0.41 17.02 2.93
C GLN A 35 0.94 17.69 2.67
N GLN A 36 1.82 17.06 1.88
CA GLN A 36 3.09 17.64 1.47
C GLN A 36 2.88 18.93 0.69
N GLY A 37 1.95 18.95 -0.27
CA GLY A 37 1.59 20.16 -1.01
C GLY A 37 1.03 21.27 -0.12
N LEU A 38 0.14 20.94 0.81
CA LEU A 38 -0.42 21.91 1.77
C LEU A 38 0.66 22.51 2.67
N MET A 39 1.56 21.68 3.20
CA MET A 39 2.68 22.13 4.03
C MET A 39 3.63 23.04 3.25
N HIS A 40 3.94 22.70 2.00
CA HIS A 40 4.79 23.52 1.14
C HIS A 40 4.15 24.87 0.82
N SER A 41 2.86 24.89 0.45
CA SER A 41 2.12 26.15 0.23
C SER A 41 2.14 27.03 1.47
N ARG A 42 1.82 26.46 2.64
CA ARG A 42 1.79 27.21 3.90
C ARG A 42 3.17 27.76 4.28
N TYR A 43 4.23 27.00 4.01
CA TYR A 43 5.59 27.47 4.21
C TYR A 43 5.93 28.66 3.30
N LEU A 44 5.56 28.60 2.01
CA LEU A 44 5.75 29.70 1.07
C LEU A 44 4.97 30.96 1.49
N ASP A 45 3.71 30.80 1.89
CA ASP A 45 2.89 31.91 2.38
C ASP A 45 3.51 32.56 3.61
N LEU A 46 3.95 31.76 4.58
CA LEU A 46 4.62 32.26 5.78
C LEU A 46 5.93 32.98 5.44
N ARG A 47 6.73 32.44 4.51
CA ARG A 47 7.97 33.07 4.05
C ARG A 47 7.70 34.42 3.39
N GLN A 48 6.67 34.51 2.56
CA GLN A 48 6.26 35.77 1.93
C GLN A 48 5.80 36.79 2.99
N GLU A 49 5.00 36.36 3.96
CA GLU A 49 4.50 37.25 5.02
C GLU A 49 5.65 37.77 5.91
N VAL A 50 6.59 36.91 6.28
CA VAL A 50 7.80 37.32 7.04
C VAL A 50 8.65 38.30 6.23
N THR A 51 8.84 38.05 4.93
CA THR A 51 9.58 38.97 4.06
C THR A 51 8.88 40.32 3.95
N ARG A 52 7.55 40.31 3.81
CA ARG A 52 6.72 41.51 3.73
C ARG A 52 6.77 42.33 5.01
N THR A 53 6.59 41.70 6.16
CA THR A 53 6.63 42.37 7.48
C THR A 53 8.01 42.94 7.78
N LEU A 54 9.08 42.22 7.45
CA LEU A 54 10.45 42.71 7.57
C LEU A 54 10.69 43.93 6.67
N HIS A 55 10.22 43.88 5.41
CA HIS A 55 10.32 45.01 4.50
C HIS A 55 9.52 46.23 4.99
N GLN A 56 8.32 46.03 5.52
CA GLN A 56 7.51 47.10 6.12
C GLN A 56 8.20 47.71 7.35
N GLN A 57 8.78 46.90 8.22
CA GLN A 57 9.52 47.38 9.39
C GLN A 57 10.75 48.18 8.96
N LYS A 58 11.49 47.69 7.96
CA LYS A 58 12.64 48.40 7.39
C LYS A 58 12.24 49.75 6.80
N SER A 59 11.14 49.81 6.05
CA SER A 59 10.58 51.07 5.52
C SER A 59 10.23 52.04 6.64
N ARG A 60 9.50 51.58 7.68
CA ARG A 60 9.14 52.41 8.83
C ARG A 60 10.36 52.95 9.57
N ASN A 61 11.39 52.12 9.75
CA ASN A 61 12.65 52.53 10.37
C ASN A 61 13.36 53.59 9.52
N LEU A 62 13.38 53.41 8.19
CA LEU A 62 13.94 54.39 7.27
C LEU A 62 13.17 55.72 7.32
N ASP A 63 11.84 55.67 7.29
CA ASP A 63 10.98 56.86 7.40
C ASP A 63 11.21 57.60 8.72
N ALA A 64 11.37 56.87 9.83
CA ALA A 64 11.68 57.43 11.14
C ALA A 64 13.07 58.11 11.16
N LEU A 65 14.09 57.48 10.54
CA LEU A 65 15.42 58.08 10.41
C LEU A 65 15.40 59.34 9.55
N ILE A 66 14.65 59.34 8.44
CA ILE A 66 14.46 60.52 7.58
C ILE A 66 13.76 61.64 8.35
N ALA A 67 12.67 61.32 9.07
CA ALA A 67 11.94 62.30 9.87
C ALA A 67 12.83 62.91 10.96
N LEU A 68 13.63 62.10 11.65
CA LEU A 68 14.59 62.55 12.65
C LEU A 68 15.64 63.47 11.99
N ARG A 69 16.24 63.06 10.87
CA ARG A 69 17.17 63.90 10.09
C ARG A 69 16.56 65.25 9.70
N SER A 70 15.30 65.28 9.24
CA SER A 70 14.58 66.51 8.90
C SER A 70 14.31 67.40 10.12
N GLN A 71 13.94 66.81 11.26
CA GLN A 71 13.72 67.56 12.51
C GLN A 71 15.02 68.20 13.01
N TRP A 72 16.12 67.46 12.99
CA TRP A 72 17.44 67.97 13.36
C TRP A 72 17.91 69.08 12.41
N ALA A 73 17.66 68.96 11.11
CA ALA A 73 17.98 69.99 10.14
C ALA A 73 17.18 71.30 10.37
N LEU A 74 15.92 71.21 10.82
CA LEU A 74 15.07 72.36 11.13
C LEU A 74 15.37 73.01 12.50
N GLN A 75 15.83 72.21 13.47
CA GLN A 75 16.23 72.70 14.79
C GLN A 75 17.63 73.31 14.80
N SER A 76 18.45 73.05 13.78
CA SER A 76 19.75 73.68 13.58
C SER A 76 19.51 75.14 13.16
N PRO A 77 19.61 76.13 14.06
CA PRO A 77 19.42 77.51 13.65
C PRO A 77 20.62 77.91 12.80
N SER A 78 20.45 78.90 11.92
CA SER A 78 21.55 79.73 11.48
C SER A 78 22.14 80.46 12.69
N ILE A 79 22.92 79.76 13.52
CA ILE A 79 23.59 80.31 14.69
C ILE A 79 24.82 81.03 14.18
N SER A 80 24.74 82.35 14.19
CA SER A 80 25.89 83.22 14.03
C SER A 80 26.90 82.91 15.15
N VAL A 81 28.04 82.34 14.77
CA VAL A 81 29.35 82.52 15.41
C VAL A 81 29.34 82.38 16.95
N ALA A 82 29.35 81.14 17.46
CA ALA A 82 30.14 80.68 18.61
C ALA A 82 29.54 79.38 19.18
N GLN A 83 30.07 78.21 18.78
CA GLN A 83 30.24 76.98 19.58
C GLN A 83 30.68 75.81 18.66
N SER A 84 31.99 75.59 18.52
CA SER A 84 32.57 74.58 17.61
C SER A 84 32.37 73.13 18.06
N GLU A 85 31.99 72.90 19.32
CA GLU A 85 31.76 71.55 19.85
C GLU A 85 30.35 71.04 19.53
N ASP A 86 29.34 71.91 19.55
CA ASP A 86 27.97 71.53 19.22
C ASP A 86 27.79 71.30 17.70
N GLU A 87 28.48 72.07 16.86
CA GLU A 87 28.52 71.85 15.40
C GLU A 87 29.20 70.52 15.03
N THR A 88 30.28 70.15 15.73
CA THR A 88 30.98 68.88 15.48
C THR A 88 30.15 67.68 15.96
N GLN A 89 29.42 67.81 17.07
CA GLN A 89 28.48 66.79 17.53
C GLN A 89 27.25 66.65 16.60
N ALA A 90 26.69 67.75 16.10
CA ALA A 90 25.59 67.74 15.13
C ALA A 90 26.03 67.11 13.79
N THR A 91 27.22 67.45 13.30
CA THR A 91 27.78 66.86 12.08
C THR A 91 28.07 65.36 12.28
N TYR A 92 28.64 64.98 13.43
CA TYR A 92 28.91 63.58 13.75
C TYR A 92 27.63 62.74 13.83
N THR A 93 26.59 63.23 14.50
CA THR A 93 25.30 62.53 14.59
C THR A 93 24.61 62.38 13.24
N LEU A 94 24.66 63.40 12.37
CA LEU A 94 24.16 63.29 10.99
C LEU A 94 24.93 62.23 10.17
N THR A 95 26.26 62.16 10.30
CA THR A 95 27.06 61.13 9.60
C THR A 95 26.77 59.72 10.11
N LEU A 96 26.47 59.55 11.41
CA LEU A 96 26.04 58.26 11.97
C LEU A 96 24.66 57.84 11.44
N ILE A 97 23.72 58.79 11.30
CA ILE A 97 22.40 58.55 10.72
C ILE A 97 22.53 58.15 9.24
N ASP A 98 23.31 58.90 8.45
CA ASP A 98 23.51 58.60 7.04
C ASP A 98 24.19 57.23 6.86
N ARG A 99 25.18 56.88 7.70
CA ARG A 99 25.82 55.55 7.70
C ARG A 99 24.84 54.43 8.05
N ALA A 100 23.95 54.63 9.02
CA ALA A 100 22.93 53.66 9.40
C ALA A 100 21.89 53.44 8.28
N ILE A 101 21.57 54.48 7.51
CA ILE A 101 20.72 54.39 6.31
C ILE A 101 21.42 53.53 5.23
N THR A 102 22.70 53.78 4.94
CA THR A 102 23.47 53.01 3.95
C THR A 102 23.60 51.54 4.35
N GLN A 103 23.91 51.26 5.62
CA GLN A 103 24.03 49.89 6.12
C GLN A 103 22.71 49.13 6.12
N ASN A 104 21.58 49.80 6.42
CA ASN A 104 20.27 49.19 6.29
C ASN A 104 19.99 48.81 4.83
N ASN A 105 20.39 49.62 3.85
CA ASN A 105 20.20 49.26 2.43
C ASN A 105 21.05 48.04 2.00
N GLU A 106 22.26 47.88 2.54
CA GLU A 106 23.19 46.81 2.18
C GLU A 106 22.92 45.46 2.89
N SER A 107 22.42 45.45 4.12
CA SER A 107 22.23 44.25 4.96
C SER A 107 20.98 43.42 4.61
N SER A 108 20.62 43.35 3.33
CA SER A 108 19.57 42.45 2.79
C SER A 108 19.97 40.96 2.82
N SER A 109 20.95 40.58 3.64
CA SER A 109 21.50 39.23 3.72
C SER A 109 20.54 38.30 4.44
N SER A 110 19.91 37.44 3.65
CA SER A 110 19.41 36.09 3.96
C SER A 110 19.08 35.83 5.43
N PHE A 111 17.81 35.99 5.78
CA PHE A 111 17.27 35.35 6.97
C PHE A 111 17.20 33.84 6.65
N ASP A 112 18.18 33.07 7.13
CA ASP A 112 18.30 31.64 6.90
C ASP A 112 17.18 30.90 7.66
N PHE A 113 16.06 30.69 6.97
CA PHE A 113 15.05 29.73 7.43
C PHE A 113 15.66 28.33 7.43
N PRO A 114 15.33 27.47 8.42
CA PRO A 114 15.73 26.06 8.37
C PRO A 114 15.31 25.47 7.02
N ASP A 115 16.27 24.84 6.34
CA ASP A 115 16.13 24.40 4.97
C ASP A 115 15.05 23.33 4.89
N PHE A 116 13.84 23.74 4.52
CA PHE A 116 12.68 22.86 4.37
C PHE A 116 12.96 21.71 3.40
N GLU A 117 13.93 21.91 2.50
CA GLU A 117 14.41 20.90 1.56
C GLU A 117 15.07 19.72 2.29
N THR A 118 15.88 19.96 3.32
CA THR A 118 16.45 18.89 4.16
C THR A 118 15.36 18.12 4.92
N LEU A 119 14.31 18.79 5.39
CA LEU A 119 13.19 18.14 6.08
C LEU A 119 12.39 17.27 5.11
N ILE A 120 12.08 17.77 3.91
CA ILE A 120 11.42 17.01 2.85
C ILE A 120 12.26 15.79 2.45
N GLN A 121 13.58 15.96 2.29
CA GLN A 121 14.49 14.87 1.95
C GLN A 121 14.46 13.76 3.00
N SER A 122 14.47 14.12 4.28
CA SER A 122 14.36 13.15 5.38
C SER A 122 13.05 12.36 5.35
N ALA A 123 11.94 13.02 4.98
CA ALA A 123 10.63 12.39 4.85
C ALA A 123 10.56 11.43 3.65
N HIS A 124 11.15 11.81 2.50
CA HIS A 124 11.25 10.92 1.34
C HIS A 124 12.05 9.65 1.67
N ILE A 125 13.19 9.77 2.35
CA ILE A 125 14.00 8.62 2.77
C ILE A 125 13.19 7.69 3.69
N ALA A 126 12.41 8.24 4.62
CA ALA A 126 11.54 7.44 5.48
C ALA A 126 10.44 6.71 4.70
N LEU A 127 9.84 7.36 3.70
CA LEU A 127 8.83 6.78 2.81
C LEU A 127 9.41 5.63 1.97
N ASP A 128 10.60 5.81 1.42
CA ASP A 128 11.29 4.79 0.62
C ASP A 128 11.63 3.55 1.45
N ASN A 129 12.11 3.76 2.68
CA ASN A 129 12.36 2.67 3.63
C ASN A 129 11.07 1.90 3.96
N PHE A 130 9.95 2.61 4.10
CA PHE A 130 8.65 1.99 4.34
C PHE A 130 8.16 1.17 3.14
N HIS A 131 8.29 1.71 1.92
CA HIS A 131 7.97 0.98 0.70
C HIS A 131 8.80 -0.29 0.53
N LYS A 132 10.12 -0.20 0.75
CA LYS A 132 11.01 -1.35 0.70
C LYS A 132 10.57 -2.45 1.67
N LYS A 133 10.20 -2.08 2.89
CA LYS A 133 9.72 -3.02 3.91
C LYS A 133 8.39 -3.69 3.52
N ILE A 134 7.49 -2.96 2.87
CA ILE A 134 6.25 -3.54 2.32
C ILE A 134 6.57 -4.53 1.20
N GLU A 135 7.49 -4.19 0.29
CA GLU A 135 7.87 -5.08 -0.81
C GLU A 135 8.55 -6.36 -0.32
N GLU A 136 9.45 -6.26 0.66
CA GLU A 136 10.07 -7.42 1.32
C GLU A 136 9.00 -8.36 1.90
N GLN A 137 8.04 -7.84 2.66
CA GLN A 137 6.94 -8.65 3.21
C GLN A 137 6.06 -9.28 2.11
N GLN A 138 5.82 -8.57 1.01
CA GLN A 138 5.07 -9.13 -0.11
C GLN A 138 5.86 -10.24 -0.82
N GLN A 139 7.18 -10.11 -0.93
CA GLN A 139 8.03 -11.09 -1.58
C GLN A 139 8.15 -12.36 -0.76
N GLU A 140 8.37 -12.25 0.56
CA GLU A 140 8.34 -13.40 1.48
C GLU A 140 6.99 -14.14 1.41
N ALA A 141 5.89 -13.39 1.37
CA ALA A 141 4.56 -13.97 1.21
C ALA A 141 4.38 -14.69 -0.14
N ARG A 142 4.98 -14.20 -1.23
CA ARG A 142 4.95 -14.86 -2.55
C ARG A 142 5.77 -16.14 -2.56
N GLU A 143 6.96 -16.11 -1.98
CA GLU A 143 7.87 -17.26 -1.91
C GLU A 143 7.26 -18.39 -1.07
N THR A 144 6.79 -18.07 0.14
CA THR A 144 6.10 -19.05 1.01
C THR A 144 4.86 -19.66 0.35
N TRP A 145 4.13 -18.88 -0.44
CA TRP A 145 2.97 -19.36 -1.17
C TRP A 145 3.34 -20.27 -2.35
N SER A 146 4.40 -19.91 -3.08
CA SER A 146 5.00 -20.72 -4.15
C SER A 146 5.48 -22.08 -3.61
N ASP A 147 6.14 -22.09 -2.46
CA ASP A 147 6.63 -23.32 -1.81
C ASP A 147 5.48 -24.23 -1.37
N CYS A 148 4.44 -23.65 -0.75
CA CYS A 148 3.22 -24.38 -0.41
C CYS A 148 2.51 -24.96 -1.64
N GLN A 149 2.51 -24.23 -2.76
CA GLN A 149 1.95 -24.71 -4.01
C GLN A 149 2.77 -25.87 -4.60
N GLN A 150 4.10 -25.76 -4.58
CA GLN A 150 5.01 -26.77 -5.08
C GLN A 150 4.97 -28.06 -4.25
N GLU A 151 4.89 -27.93 -2.93
CA GLU A 151 4.71 -29.04 -1.99
C GLU A 151 3.36 -29.75 -2.19
N ASN A 152 2.28 -28.99 -2.40
CA ASN A 152 0.99 -29.60 -2.77
C ASN A 152 1.08 -30.38 -4.09
N MET A 153 1.86 -29.91 -5.07
CA MET A 153 2.10 -30.68 -6.30
C MET A 153 2.91 -31.95 -6.04
N ARG A 154 3.93 -31.90 -5.18
CA ARG A 154 4.70 -33.09 -4.75
C ARG A 154 3.79 -34.12 -4.08
N ARG A 155 2.95 -33.70 -3.13
CA ARG A 155 1.96 -34.57 -2.45
C ARG A 155 0.99 -35.22 -3.43
N ARG A 156 0.50 -34.48 -4.43
CA ARG A 156 -0.39 -35.01 -5.48
C ARG A 156 0.31 -36.06 -6.36
N LYS A 157 1.60 -35.88 -6.66
CA LYS A 157 2.40 -36.87 -7.41
C LYS A 157 2.66 -38.13 -6.58
N ALA A 158 3.03 -37.99 -5.30
CA ALA A 158 3.25 -39.12 -4.39
C ALA A 158 1.99 -39.98 -4.24
N HIS A 159 0.82 -39.34 -4.04
CA HIS A 159 -0.46 -40.05 -3.94
C HIS A 159 -0.90 -40.73 -5.26
N ARG A 160 -0.31 -40.34 -6.39
CA ARG A 160 -0.54 -40.99 -7.69
C ARG A 160 0.29 -42.28 -7.83
N ASN A 161 1.47 -42.34 -7.22
CA ASN A 161 2.36 -43.52 -7.25
C ASN A 161 1.95 -44.63 -6.27
N ASP A 162 1.27 -44.29 -5.17
CA ASP A 162 0.83 -45.28 -4.18
C ASP A 162 -0.43 -46.08 -4.61
N LYS A 163 -1.08 -45.65 -5.71
CA LYS A 163 -2.21 -46.37 -6.31
C LYS A 163 -1.69 -47.42 -7.30
N SER A 164 -1.11 -48.48 -6.76
CA SER A 164 -0.80 -49.74 -7.46
C SER A 164 -2.09 -50.26 -8.13
N TYR A 165 -2.12 -50.30 -9.46
CA TYR A 165 -3.22 -50.84 -10.24
C TYR A 165 -3.16 -52.38 -10.20
N SER A 166 -3.72 -53.00 -9.16
CA SER A 166 -4.10 -54.40 -9.27
C SER A 166 -5.25 -54.51 -10.27
N ALA A 167 -5.23 -55.53 -11.13
CA ALA A 167 -6.34 -55.86 -12.00
C ALA A 167 -7.65 -55.82 -11.20
N VAL A 168 -8.61 -55.02 -11.64
CA VAL A 168 -9.92 -54.90 -10.98
C VAL A 168 -10.55 -56.29 -10.96
N ASP A 169 -10.97 -56.74 -9.78
CA ASP A 169 -11.66 -58.02 -9.63
C ASP A 169 -12.94 -58.03 -10.51
N PRO A 170 -13.09 -59.00 -11.44
CA PRO A 170 -14.27 -59.12 -12.30
C PRO A 170 -15.59 -59.13 -11.53
N ASP A 171 -15.61 -59.71 -10.32
CA ASP A 171 -16.82 -59.82 -9.50
C ASP A 171 -17.22 -58.47 -8.87
N GLU A 172 -16.24 -57.66 -8.44
CA GLU A 172 -16.49 -56.30 -7.98
C GLU A 172 -16.99 -55.39 -9.11
N LEU A 173 -16.47 -55.57 -10.33
CA LEU A 173 -16.91 -54.84 -11.51
C LEU A 173 -18.37 -55.15 -11.86
N LYS A 174 -18.75 -56.44 -11.87
CA LYS A 174 -20.12 -56.88 -12.13
C LYS A 174 -21.09 -56.34 -11.08
N SER A 175 -20.67 -56.35 -9.82
CA SER A 175 -21.43 -55.78 -8.71
C SER A 175 -21.63 -54.26 -8.86
N ALA A 176 -20.59 -53.54 -9.27
CA ALA A 176 -20.67 -52.10 -9.52
C ALA A 176 -21.62 -51.76 -10.68
N LEU A 177 -21.53 -52.46 -11.81
CA LEU A 177 -22.44 -52.27 -12.96
C LEU A 177 -23.90 -52.52 -12.57
N SER A 178 -24.13 -53.57 -11.79
CA SER A 178 -25.46 -53.92 -11.27
C SER A 178 -25.99 -52.85 -10.31
N PHE A 179 -25.15 -52.34 -9.41
CA PHE A 179 -25.51 -51.27 -8.47
C PHE A 179 -25.96 -49.98 -9.18
N PHE A 180 -25.27 -49.58 -10.24
CA PHE A 180 -25.68 -48.41 -11.02
C PHE A 180 -26.88 -48.70 -11.94
N GLY A 181 -27.24 -49.97 -12.16
CA GLY A 181 -28.27 -50.40 -13.11
C GLY A 181 -27.89 -50.03 -14.54
N ILE A 182 -26.62 -50.28 -14.88
CA ILE A 182 -26.00 -49.89 -16.15
C ILE A 182 -25.45 -51.15 -16.83
N GLN A 183 -25.69 -51.30 -18.14
CA GLN A 183 -25.13 -52.40 -18.93
C GLN A 183 -23.64 -52.14 -19.24
N GLY A 184 -22.85 -53.21 -19.35
CA GLY A 184 -21.38 -53.16 -19.48
C GLY A 184 -20.82 -52.31 -20.64
N ASN A 185 -21.64 -51.98 -21.64
CA ASN A 185 -21.25 -51.15 -22.80
C ASN A 185 -21.60 -49.66 -22.68
N THR A 186 -21.78 -49.13 -21.46
CA THR A 186 -22.25 -47.75 -21.27
C THR A 186 -21.09 -46.74 -21.32
N PRO A 187 -21.20 -45.65 -22.09
CA PRO A 187 -20.14 -44.67 -22.21
C PRO A 187 -19.88 -43.92 -20.89
N ARG A 188 -18.60 -43.63 -20.63
CA ARG A 188 -18.11 -42.89 -19.45
C ARG A 188 -18.94 -41.65 -19.04
N PRO A 189 -19.37 -40.74 -19.95
CA PRO A 189 -20.21 -39.61 -19.59
C PRO A 189 -21.57 -40.01 -18.99
N ALA A 190 -22.16 -41.13 -19.41
CA ALA A 190 -23.43 -41.61 -18.88
C ALA A 190 -23.27 -42.16 -17.45
N ILE A 191 -22.16 -42.83 -17.15
CA ILE A 191 -21.82 -43.29 -15.79
C ILE A 191 -21.63 -42.09 -14.86
N ARG A 192 -20.88 -41.07 -15.29
CA ARG A 192 -20.71 -39.81 -14.53
C ARG A 192 -22.04 -39.09 -14.27
N LYS A 193 -22.97 -39.15 -15.22
CA LYS A 193 -24.31 -38.56 -15.07
C LYS A 193 -25.14 -39.34 -14.06
N ARG A 194 -25.10 -40.67 -14.09
CA ARG A 194 -25.79 -41.56 -13.14
C ARG A 194 -25.25 -41.37 -11.72
N TYR A 195 -23.92 -41.35 -11.56
CA TYR A 195 -23.27 -41.07 -10.29
C TYR A 195 -23.71 -39.74 -9.69
N ARG A 196 -23.68 -38.64 -10.46
CA ARG A 196 -24.14 -37.33 -9.97
C ARG A 196 -25.59 -37.35 -9.48
N ARG A 197 -26.48 -38.06 -10.17
CA ARG A 197 -27.89 -38.20 -9.77
C ARG A 197 -28.03 -38.96 -8.44
N LEU A 198 -27.33 -40.08 -8.28
CA LEU A 198 -27.37 -40.88 -7.05
C LEU A 198 -26.67 -40.16 -5.88
N ALA A 199 -25.55 -39.48 -6.14
CA ALA A 199 -24.83 -38.71 -5.13
C ALA A 199 -25.66 -37.54 -4.59
N MET A 200 -26.46 -36.88 -5.43
CA MET A 200 -27.39 -35.85 -4.97
C MET A 200 -28.56 -36.43 -4.15
N LYS A 201 -28.98 -37.68 -4.45
CA LYS A 201 -30.07 -38.37 -3.76
C LYS A 201 -29.66 -38.88 -2.36
N TYR A 202 -28.42 -39.35 -2.22
CA TYR A 202 -27.88 -39.93 -0.99
C TYR A 202 -26.93 -38.98 -0.25
N HIS A 203 -26.93 -37.68 -0.60
CA HIS A 203 -26.05 -36.72 0.08
C HIS A 203 -26.52 -36.54 1.54
N PRO A 204 -25.64 -36.72 2.54
CA PRO A 204 -26.03 -36.64 3.94
C PRO A 204 -26.62 -35.27 4.31
N ASP A 205 -26.09 -34.20 3.71
CA ASP A 205 -26.57 -32.81 3.92
C ASP A 205 -27.95 -32.53 3.32
N LYS A 206 -28.40 -33.31 2.32
CA LYS A 206 -29.68 -33.07 1.62
C LYS A 206 -30.80 -33.99 2.08
N SER A 207 -30.48 -35.06 2.81
CA SER A 207 -31.43 -36.11 3.12
C SER A 207 -31.14 -36.71 4.49
N ASN A 208 -32.06 -36.48 5.42
CA ASN A 208 -31.90 -36.75 6.85
C ASN A 208 -32.17 -38.24 7.24
N LYS A 209 -31.85 -39.18 6.34
CA LYS A 209 -32.03 -40.63 6.60
C LYS A 209 -30.71 -41.24 7.05
N GLU A 210 -30.73 -42.01 8.14
CA GLU A 210 -29.54 -42.62 8.74
C GLU A 210 -28.74 -43.50 7.76
N ASN A 211 -29.40 -44.21 6.83
CA ASN A 211 -28.72 -45.08 5.85
C ASN A 211 -28.04 -44.34 4.68
N ASN A 212 -28.15 -43.01 4.58
CA ASN A 212 -27.58 -42.28 3.44
C ASN A 212 -26.05 -42.21 3.47
N GLU A 213 -25.44 -42.21 4.66
CA GLU A 213 -23.98 -42.19 4.78
C GLU A 213 -23.36 -43.50 4.26
N GLU A 214 -23.94 -44.65 4.63
CA GLU A 214 -23.52 -45.96 4.17
C GLU A 214 -23.74 -46.11 2.66
N MET A 215 -24.90 -45.69 2.16
CA MET A 215 -25.21 -45.71 0.73
C MET A 215 -24.25 -44.81 -0.08
N MET A 216 -23.83 -43.67 0.47
CA MET A 216 -22.85 -42.80 -0.17
C MET A 216 -21.45 -43.42 -0.18
N LYS A 217 -21.04 -44.13 0.89
CA LYS A 217 -19.79 -44.88 0.93
C LYS A 217 -19.78 -45.99 -0.12
N THR A 218 -20.85 -46.78 -0.20
CA THR A 218 -21.01 -47.86 -1.19
C THR A 218 -21.04 -47.31 -2.63
N LEU A 219 -21.77 -46.22 -2.88
CA LEU A 219 -21.81 -45.51 -4.16
C LEU A 219 -20.41 -45.06 -4.61
N ASN A 220 -19.61 -44.49 -3.69
CA ASN A 220 -18.26 -44.06 -3.98
C ASN A 220 -17.34 -45.24 -4.29
N ARG A 221 -17.42 -46.34 -3.53
CA ARG A 221 -16.64 -47.56 -3.76
C ARG A 221 -16.88 -48.12 -5.17
N HIS A 222 -18.14 -48.32 -5.55
CA HIS A 222 -18.47 -48.83 -6.89
C HIS A 222 -18.07 -47.86 -8.00
N TYR A 223 -18.15 -46.55 -7.78
CA TYR A 223 -17.70 -45.56 -8.76
C TYR A 223 -16.19 -45.57 -8.96
N GLU A 224 -15.40 -45.80 -7.91
CA GLU A 224 -13.95 -45.95 -8.01
C GLU A 224 -13.56 -47.18 -8.84
N VAL A 225 -14.21 -48.32 -8.60
CA VAL A 225 -14.04 -49.56 -9.39
C VAL A 225 -14.32 -49.33 -10.87
N LEU A 226 -15.46 -48.71 -11.20
CA LEU A 226 -15.79 -48.37 -12.58
C LEU A 226 -14.78 -47.40 -13.18
N LYS A 227 -14.40 -46.36 -12.44
CA LYS A 227 -13.43 -45.36 -12.90
C LYS A 227 -12.08 -46.01 -13.23
N LEU A 228 -11.61 -46.95 -12.40
CA LEU A 228 -10.38 -47.70 -12.64
C LEU A 228 -10.47 -48.56 -13.90
N HIS A 229 -11.54 -49.34 -14.05
CA HIS A 229 -11.76 -50.16 -15.26
C HIS A 229 -11.74 -49.32 -16.55
N PHE A 230 -12.45 -48.19 -16.58
CA PHE A 230 -12.46 -47.30 -17.75
C PHE A 230 -11.20 -46.46 -17.94
N ASP A 231 -10.37 -46.27 -16.90
CA ASP A 231 -9.08 -45.59 -17.02
C ASP A 231 -7.97 -46.54 -17.51
N LEU A 232 -8.13 -47.86 -17.31
CA LEU A 232 -7.26 -48.93 -17.82
C LEU A 232 -7.55 -49.27 -19.29
N HIS A 233 -8.82 -49.35 -19.69
CA HIS A 233 -9.25 -49.65 -21.06
C HIS A 233 -9.45 -48.39 -21.93
N LYS A 234 -8.49 -47.46 -21.88
CA LYS A 234 -8.49 -46.30 -22.77
C LYS A 234 -8.07 -46.70 -24.17
N ASP A 235 -9.05 -47.02 -25.01
CA ASP A 235 -8.97 -46.83 -26.46
C ASP A 235 -9.63 -45.50 -26.84
#